data_AF-A0A5C4X500-F1
#
_entry.id   AF-A0A5C4X500-F1
#
_cell.length_a   1.000
_cell.length_b   1.000
_cell.length_c   1.000
_cell.angle_alpha   90.00
_cell.angle_beta   90.00
_cell.angle_gamma   90.00
#
_symmetry.space_group_name_H-M   'P 1'
#
loop_
_entity.id
_entity.type
_entity.pdbx_description
1 polymer ?
#
loop_
_entity_poly.entity_id
_entity_poly.type
_entity_poly.pdbx_seq_one_letter_code
_entity_poly.pdbx_strand_id
1 'polypeptide(L)'
;MTLTVTACGPDRGLKVSPEGNPSPSLFAPNTEAAGQANEPFSLDEVRKAIESSSGIAVTGSATETAKVVADCKDCLKFASPFLSGKQKFQLVTVANPKQRNEIIAGAVISEQKGEPRLELIATGNQLKVSPGRNGTLVVQEAMFADGDKACCPSGWSVQVFRLHDGRFEPGQRFTRLNGET
;
A
#
# COMPACT_ATOMS: atom_id res chain seq x y z
N MET A 1 -43.44 21.22 47.06
CA MET A 1 -43.52 20.11 46.09
C MET A 1 -43.20 20.67 44.72
N THR A 2 -42.04 20.33 44.20
CA THR A 2 -41.68 20.42 42.77
C THR A 2 -40.39 19.62 42.62
N LEU A 3 -40.50 18.41 42.05
CA LEU A 3 -39.38 17.63 41.59
C LEU A 3 -38.87 18.25 40.29
N THR A 4 -37.58 18.57 40.21
CA THR A 4 -36.90 18.81 38.94
C THR A 4 -35.70 17.88 38.84
N VAL A 5 -35.89 16.82 38.06
CA VAL A 5 -34.84 15.92 37.59
C VAL A 5 -34.15 16.63 36.42
N THR A 6 -32.93 17.14 36.62
CA THR A 6 -32.04 17.50 35.51
C THR A 6 -31.01 16.40 35.36
N ALA A 7 -31.32 15.46 34.48
CA ALA A 7 -30.34 14.55 33.91
C ALA A 7 -29.38 15.36 33.02
N CYS A 8 -28.13 15.54 33.46
CA CYS A 8 -27.03 15.91 32.58
C CYS A 8 -26.26 14.62 32.27
N GLY A 9 -26.67 13.94 31.20
CA GLY A 9 -25.83 12.93 30.55
C GLY A 9 -24.62 13.59 29.88
N PRO A 10 -23.52 12.86 29.65
CA PRO A 10 -22.35 13.41 28.98
C PRO A 10 -22.65 13.50 27.48
N ASP A 11 -23.06 14.69 27.03
CA ASP A 11 -22.96 15.09 25.63
C ASP A 11 -21.47 15.24 25.26
N ARG A 12 -20.85 14.11 24.92
CA ARG A 12 -19.64 14.09 24.09
C ARG A 12 -19.97 13.41 22.77
N GLY A 13 -20.84 14.07 22.01
CA GLY A 13 -20.94 13.82 20.57
C GLY A 13 -19.57 14.00 19.94
N LEU A 14 -19.11 12.97 19.23
CA LEU A 14 -17.93 12.99 18.37
C LEU A 14 -18.09 14.14 17.39
N LYS A 15 -17.27 15.18 17.54
CA LYS A 15 -17.17 16.27 16.56
C LYS A 15 -16.52 15.70 15.30
N VAL A 16 -17.31 15.44 14.27
CA VAL A 16 -16.83 15.17 12.92
C VAL A 16 -16.44 16.50 12.30
N SER A 17 -15.14 16.76 12.15
CA SER A 17 -14.66 17.91 11.37
C SER A 17 -14.94 17.69 9.88
N PRO A 18 -15.31 18.75 9.14
CA PRO A 18 -15.61 18.65 7.71
C PRO A 18 -14.35 18.34 6.89
N GLU A 19 -14.60 17.75 5.72
CA GLU A 19 -13.67 17.23 4.71
C GLU A 19 -12.40 18.08 4.50
N GLY A 20 -11.36 17.76 5.25
CA GLY A 20 -10.00 18.02 4.85
C GLY A 20 -9.52 16.81 4.05
N ASN A 21 -9.00 17.04 2.83
CA ASN A 21 -8.10 16.11 2.14
C ASN A 21 -7.29 15.35 3.18
N PRO A 22 -7.30 14.00 3.23
CA PRO A 22 -6.53 13.27 4.24
C PRO A 22 -5.06 13.65 4.05
N SER A 23 -4.58 14.60 4.85
CA SER A 23 -3.20 15.03 4.82
C SER A 23 -2.36 13.81 5.17
N PRO A 24 -1.51 13.30 4.26
CA PRO A 24 -0.74 12.08 4.51
C PRO A 24 0.32 12.22 5.61
N SER A 25 0.44 13.41 6.22
CA SER A 25 1.56 13.81 7.07
C SER A 25 1.65 13.06 8.39
N LEU A 26 0.55 12.50 8.93
CA LEU A 26 0.58 11.66 10.12
C LEU A 26 1.09 10.22 9.87
N PHE A 27 1.21 9.83 8.59
CA PHE A 27 1.64 8.50 8.16
C PHE A 27 3.04 8.49 7.54
N ALA A 28 3.73 9.63 7.44
CA ALA A 28 5.04 9.69 6.81
C ALA A 28 6.03 8.75 7.52
N PRO A 29 6.56 7.71 6.82
CA PRO A 29 7.58 6.83 7.37
C PRO A 29 8.92 7.57 7.42
N ASN A 30 9.86 7.05 8.21
CA ASN A 30 11.25 7.53 8.20
C ASN A 30 11.95 7.08 6.92
N THR A 31 11.64 7.72 5.80
CA THR A 31 12.22 7.44 4.48
C THR A 31 13.66 7.95 4.38
N GLU A 32 13.95 9.11 4.98
CA GLU A 32 15.28 9.73 4.93
C GLU A 32 16.35 8.87 5.63
N ALA A 33 15.98 8.21 6.74
CA ALA A 33 16.89 7.35 7.49
C ALA A 33 17.09 5.97 6.83
N ALA A 34 16.26 5.59 5.86
CA ALA A 34 16.30 4.27 5.22
C ALA A 34 17.41 4.14 4.16
N GLY A 35 18.12 5.22 3.84
CA GLY A 35 19.20 5.25 2.85
C GLY A 35 18.68 5.24 1.40
N GLN A 36 19.57 4.97 0.45
CA GLN A 36 19.25 5.04 -0.97
C GLN A 36 18.35 3.90 -1.44
N ALA A 37 17.43 4.15 -2.37
CA ALA A 37 16.47 3.15 -2.83
C ALA A 37 17.11 2.01 -3.66
N ASN A 38 18.26 2.26 -4.26
CA ASN A 38 19.01 1.31 -5.09
C ASN A 38 20.07 0.52 -4.32
N GLU A 39 19.99 0.52 -2.99
CA GLU A 39 20.90 -0.22 -2.12
C GLU A 39 20.09 -1.03 -1.09
N PRO A 40 20.55 -2.22 -0.68
CA PRO A 40 21.76 -2.89 -1.15
C PRO A 40 21.57 -3.60 -2.50
N PHE A 41 20.33 -3.68 -3.01
CA PHE A 41 20.00 -4.45 -4.22
C PHE A 41 19.62 -3.56 -5.39
N SER A 42 20.10 -3.94 -6.57
CA SER A 42 19.70 -3.38 -7.86
C SER A 42 18.29 -3.81 -8.27
N LEU A 43 17.69 -3.11 -9.25
CA LEU A 43 16.39 -3.51 -9.81
C LEU A 43 16.42 -4.89 -10.44
N ASP A 44 17.55 -5.32 -11.02
CA ASP A 44 17.67 -6.65 -11.62
C ASP A 44 17.67 -7.78 -10.58
N GLU A 45 18.29 -7.56 -9.41
CA GLU A 45 18.25 -8.50 -8.29
C GLU A 45 16.86 -8.59 -7.69
N VAL A 46 16.22 -7.44 -7.48
CA VAL A 46 14.82 -7.32 -7.05
C VAL A 46 13.87 -8.02 -8.03
N ARG A 47 14.07 -7.82 -9.33
CA ARG A 47 13.28 -8.44 -10.39
C ARG A 47 13.34 -9.97 -10.30
N LYS A 48 14.55 -10.53 -10.18
CA LYS A 48 14.74 -11.97 -10.01
C LYS A 48 14.04 -12.50 -8.76
N ALA A 49 14.08 -11.76 -7.64
CA ALA A 49 13.38 -12.14 -6.42
C ALA A 49 11.85 -12.14 -6.58
N ILE A 50 11.30 -11.21 -7.36
CA ILE A 50 9.86 -11.18 -7.70
C ILE A 50 9.50 -12.34 -8.63
N GLU A 51 10.28 -12.58 -9.68
CA GLU A 51 10.05 -13.67 -10.65
C GLU A 51 10.12 -15.06 -10.00
N SER A 52 10.97 -15.23 -8.98
CA SER A 52 11.14 -16.51 -8.26
C SER A 52 10.09 -16.77 -7.19
N SER A 53 9.30 -15.76 -6.80
CA SER A 53 8.41 -15.81 -5.64
C SER A 53 6.94 -15.65 -6.03
N SER A 54 6.03 -16.37 -5.38
CA SER A 54 4.58 -16.11 -5.42
C SER A 54 4.19 -15.30 -4.17
N GLY A 55 3.58 -14.12 -4.34
CA GLY A 55 3.22 -13.26 -3.21
C GLY A 55 1.70 -13.00 -3.08
N ILE A 56 1.32 -12.09 -2.18
CA ILE A 56 -0.08 -11.91 -1.71
C ILE A 56 -0.81 -10.82 -2.50
N ALA A 57 -1.59 -11.21 -3.51
CA ALA A 57 -2.42 -10.28 -4.27
C ALA A 57 -3.54 -9.62 -3.42
N VAL A 58 -3.71 -8.30 -3.54
CA VAL A 58 -4.82 -7.53 -2.93
C VAL A 58 -6.07 -7.61 -3.82
N THR A 59 -5.87 -7.55 -5.15
CA THR A 59 -6.79 -7.98 -6.20
C THR A 59 -5.99 -8.55 -7.39
N GLY A 60 -6.52 -9.56 -8.09
CA GLY A 60 -5.81 -10.25 -9.18
C GLY A 60 -4.89 -11.39 -8.69
N SER A 61 -4.01 -11.88 -9.56
CA SER A 61 -3.07 -12.97 -9.24
C SER A 61 -1.62 -12.48 -9.25
N ALA A 62 -0.87 -12.74 -8.18
CA ALA A 62 0.56 -12.41 -8.11
C ALA A 62 1.37 -13.03 -9.26
N THR A 63 0.90 -14.16 -9.82
CA THR A 63 1.47 -14.82 -11.00
C THR A 63 1.38 -13.95 -12.27
N GLU A 64 0.34 -13.15 -12.42
CA GLU A 64 0.21 -12.23 -13.57
C GLU A 64 1.20 -11.07 -13.46
N THR A 65 1.42 -10.56 -12.25
CA THR A 65 2.45 -9.54 -12.01
C THR A 65 3.85 -10.07 -12.27
N ALA A 66 4.18 -11.28 -11.82
CA ALA A 66 5.47 -11.90 -12.14
C ALA A 66 5.71 -12.01 -13.65
N LYS A 67 4.68 -12.33 -14.44
CA LYS A 67 4.76 -12.31 -15.91
C LYS A 67 5.01 -10.90 -16.46
N VAL A 68 4.27 -9.90 -15.97
CA VAL A 68 4.49 -8.50 -16.40
C VAL A 68 5.91 -8.03 -16.08
N VAL A 69 6.43 -8.39 -14.90
CA VAL A 69 7.81 -8.09 -14.48
C VAL A 69 8.83 -8.77 -15.40
N ALA A 70 8.60 -10.03 -15.77
CA ALA A 70 9.47 -10.77 -16.69
C ALA A 70 9.47 -10.19 -18.11
N ASP A 71 8.29 -9.80 -18.60
CA ASP A 71 8.10 -9.31 -19.97
C ASP A 71 8.53 -7.83 -20.13
N CYS A 72 8.55 -7.05 -19.05
CA CYS A 72 8.83 -5.62 -19.09
C CYS A 72 9.84 -5.17 -18.02
N LYS A 73 11.12 -5.16 -18.38
CA LYS A 73 12.22 -4.70 -17.50
C LYS A 73 12.06 -3.25 -17.05
N ASP A 74 11.60 -2.37 -17.94
CA ASP A 74 11.44 -0.94 -17.65
C ASP A 74 10.17 -0.61 -16.84
N CYS A 75 9.34 -1.62 -16.54
CA CYS A 75 8.12 -1.42 -15.76
C CYS A 75 8.39 -1.35 -14.26
N LEU A 76 9.57 -1.78 -13.79
CA LEU A 76 9.95 -1.70 -12.39
C LEU A 76 10.64 -0.37 -12.09
N LYS A 77 10.23 0.27 -11.00
CA LYS A 77 10.88 1.47 -10.48
C LYS A 77 11.00 1.40 -8.98
N PHE A 78 12.11 1.91 -8.46
CA PHE A 78 12.27 2.13 -7.03
C PHE A 78 11.29 3.21 -6.56
N ALA A 79 10.68 2.95 -5.41
CA ALA A 79 9.98 3.94 -4.60
C ALA A 79 10.79 4.21 -3.32
N SER A 80 10.34 5.17 -2.52
CA SER A 80 11.01 5.52 -1.27
C SER A 80 11.08 4.30 -0.32
N PRO A 81 12.27 3.89 0.13
CA PRO A 81 12.42 2.85 1.14
C PRO A 81 11.92 3.34 2.50
N PHE A 82 11.75 2.40 3.43
CA PHE A 82 11.39 2.72 4.81
C PHE A 82 12.09 1.78 5.78
N LEU A 83 12.19 2.23 7.04
CA LEU A 83 12.68 1.41 8.14
C LEU A 83 11.52 0.87 8.98
N SER A 84 11.66 -0.37 9.45
CA SER A 84 10.95 -0.87 10.63
C SER A 84 11.98 -1.38 11.63
N GLY A 85 12.10 -0.69 12.77
CA GLY A 85 13.22 -0.90 13.68
C GLY A 85 14.55 -0.59 12.99
N LYS A 86 15.43 -1.59 12.90
CA LYS A 86 16.72 -1.51 12.17
C LYS A 86 16.67 -2.11 10.77
N GLN A 87 15.57 -2.77 10.41
CA GLN A 87 15.44 -3.44 9.14
C GLN A 87 14.97 -2.46 8.07
N LYS A 88 15.69 -2.41 6.97
CA LYS A 88 15.30 -1.68 5.77
C LYS A 88 14.36 -2.52 4.92
N PHE A 89 13.33 -1.87 4.42
CA PHE A 89 12.43 -2.40 3.42
C PHE A 89 12.50 -1.51 2.17
N GLN A 90 12.85 -2.10 1.05
CA GLN A 90 12.84 -1.46 -0.25
C GLN A 90 11.47 -1.61 -0.89
N LEU A 91 10.86 -0.49 -1.27
CA LEU A 91 9.60 -0.48 -2.01
C LEU A 91 9.87 -0.34 -3.52
N VAL A 92 9.14 -1.11 -4.31
CA VAL A 92 9.28 -1.16 -5.77
C VAL A 92 7.88 -1.12 -6.36
N THR A 93 7.67 -0.37 -7.43
CA THR A 93 6.39 -0.30 -8.13
C THR A 93 6.52 -0.90 -9.51
N VAL A 94 5.47 -1.58 -9.98
CA VAL A 94 5.36 -2.16 -11.32
C VAL A 94 4.30 -1.39 -12.09
N ALA A 95 4.71 -0.75 -13.18
CA ALA A 95 3.81 -0.06 -14.09
C ALA A 95 3.16 -1.02 -15.10
N ASN A 96 1.95 -0.68 -15.57
CA ASN A 96 1.29 -1.37 -16.66
C ASN A 96 2.09 -1.16 -17.96
N PRO A 97 2.51 -2.22 -18.68
CA PRO A 97 3.31 -2.09 -19.90
C PRO A 97 2.55 -1.37 -21.02
N LYS A 98 1.21 -1.51 -21.06
CA LYS A 98 0.35 -0.84 -22.06
C LYS A 98 0.03 0.60 -21.66
N GLN A 99 0.00 0.90 -20.37
CA GLN A 99 -0.35 2.21 -19.82
C GLN A 99 0.67 2.60 -18.73
N ARG A 100 1.87 3.02 -19.14
CA ARG A 100 3.05 3.20 -18.24
C ARG A 100 2.87 4.16 -17.06
N ASN A 101 1.81 4.97 -17.07
CA ASN A 101 1.43 5.88 -15.98
C ASN A 101 0.55 5.20 -14.91
N GLU A 102 0.04 4.01 -15.18
CA GLU A 102 -0.72 3.21 -14.22
C GLU A 102 0.23 2.25 -13.49
N ILE A 103 0.25 2.33 -12.16
CA ILE A 103 0.91 1.33 -11.32
C ILE A 103 -0.09 0.20 -11.06
N ILE A 104 0.33 -1.04 -11.31
CA ILE A 104 -0.53 -2.24 -11.15
C ILE A 104 -0.06 -3.16 -10.03
N ALA A 105 1.15 -2.94 -9.52
CA ALA A 105 1.64 -3.64 -8.34
C ALA A 105 2.67 -2.84 -7.56
N GLY A 106 2.79 -3.17 -6.28
CA GLY A 106 3.89 -2.75 -5.43
C GLY A 106 4.48 -3.92 -4.68
N ALA A 107 5.80 -4.05 -4.70
CA ALA A 107 6.56 -5.09 -4.02
C ALA A 107 7.39 -4.51 -2.88
N VAL A 108 7.40 -5.20 -1.75
CA VAL A 108 8.25 -4.88 -0.59
C VAL A 108 9.34 -5.93 -0.50
N ILE A 109 10.59 -5.46 -0.56
CA ILE A 109 11.78 -6.30 -0.54
C ILE A 109 12.54 -6.03 0.77
N SER A 110 12.98 -7.08 1.43
CA SER A 110 13.91 -7.01 2.54
C SER A 110 15.22 -7.70 2.18
N GLU A 111 16.22 -7.57 3.04
CA GLU A 111 17.40 -8.42 3.00
C GLU A 111 17.22 -9.62 3.94
N GLN A 112 17.50 -10.82 3.44
CA GLN A 112 17.65 -12.02 4.25
C GLN A 112 18.95 -12.73 3.88
N LYS A 113 19.88 -12.85 4.83
CA LYS A 113 21.19 -13.52 4.64
C LYS A 113 21.99 -12.95 3.45
N GLY A 114 21.91 -11.64 3.20
CA GLY A 114 22.60 -10.98 2.09
C GLY A 114 21.89 -11.09 0.73
N GLU A 115 20.71 -11.70 0.66
CA GLU A 115 19.93 -11.84 -0.57
C GLU A 115 18.61 -11.05 -0.51
N PRO A 116 18.11 -10.56 -1.66
CA PRO A 116 16.81 -9.89 -1.72
C PRO A 116 15.69 -10.90 -1.48
N ARG A 117 14.81 -10.60 -0.53
CA ARG A 117 13.64 -11.40 -0.20
C ARG A 117 12.37 -10.61 -0.48
N LEU A 118 11.46 -11.19 -1.26
CA LEU A 118 10.12 -10.65 -1.42
C LEU A 118 9.30 -10.88 -0.14
N GLU A 119 8.94 -9.81 0.55
CA GLU A 119 8.13 -9.87 1.78
C GLU A 119 6.63 -9.71 1.48
N LEU A 120 6.30 -8.91 0.46
CA LEU A 120 4.93 -8.69 0.01
C LEU A 120 4.93 -8.26 -1.45
N ILE A 121 3.94 -8.68 -2.24
CA ILE A 121 3.59 -8.07 -3.52
C ILE A 121 2.09 -7.84 -3.56
N ALA A 122 1.67 -6.59 -3.59
CA ALA A 122 0.27 -6.23 -3.74
C ALA A 122 -0.01 -5.86 -5.19
N THR A 123 -1.14 -6.30 -5.71
CA THR A 123 -1.57 -6.13 -7.10
C THR A 123 -2.96 -5.52 -7.13
N GLY A 124 -3.26 -4.73 -8.16
CA GLY A 124 -4.58 -4.10 -8.35
C GLY A 124 -4.56 -2.99 -9.41
N ASN A 125 -5.65 -2.24 -9.53
CA ASN A 125 -5.79 -1.16 -10.53
C ASN A 125 -5.38 0.19 -9.95
N GLN A 126 -4.61 0.97 -10.72
CA GLN A 126 -4.07 2.29 -10.30
C GLN A 126 -3.60 2.31 -8.84
N LEU A 127 -2.74 1.35 -8.51
CA LEU A 127 -2.36 1.01 -7.16
C LEU A 127 -1.38 2.03 -6.58
N LYS A 128 -1.61 2.42 -5.32
CA LYS A 128 -0.70 3.24 -4.52
C LYS A 128 -0.28 2.46 -3.29
N VAL A 129 1.03 2.29 -3.11
CA VAL A 129 1.60 1.73 -1.88
C VAL A 129 2.22 2.84 -1.07
N SER A 130 1.90 2.91 0.21
CA SER A 130 2.40 3.93 1.13
C SER A 130 2.82 3.26 2.43
N PRO A 131 4.12 3.30 2.78
CA PRO A 131 4.55 2.87 4.10
C PRO A 131 4.02 3.83 5.16
N GLY A 132 3.63 3.26 6.30
CA GLY A 132 3.17 3.97 7.49
C GLY A 132 4.17 3.82 8.63
N ARG A 133 3.82 4.37 9.80
CA ARG A 133 4.60 4.17 11.02
C ARG A 133 4.50 2.74 11.54
N ASN A 134 5.49 2.33 12.34
CA ASN A 134 5.52 1.05 13.06
C ASN A 134 5.35 -0.20 12.16
N GLY A 135 5.97 -0.20 10.98
CA GLY A 135 5.90 -1.35 10.07
C GLY A 135 4.54 -1.57 9.42
N THR A 136 3.69 -0.54 9.38
CA THR A 136 2.43 -0.59 8.64
C THR A 136 2.69 -0.30 7.17
N LEU A 137 1.96 -0.96 6.26
CA LEU A 137 1.94 -0.64 4.84
C LEU A 137 0.49 -0.48 4.39
N VAL A 138 0.18 0.61 3.73
CA VAL A 138 -1.15 0.88 3.19
C VAL A 138 -1.11 0.68 1.69
N VAL A 139 -1.98 -0.19 1.19
CA VAL A 139 -2.20 -0.41 -0.23
C VAL A 139 -3.56 0.14 -0.58
N GLN A 140 -3.61 1.11 -1.49
CA GLN A 140 -4.84 1.68 -2.01
C GLN A 140 -4.95 1.34 -3.50
N GLU A 141 -6.14 0.92 -3.93
CA GLU A 141 -6.45 0.64 -5.34
C GLU A 141 -7.72 1.38 -5.75
N ALA A 142 -7.77 1.75 -7.03
CA ALA A 142 -8.96 2.29 -7.66
C ALA A 142 -9.96 1.17 -7.98
N MET A 143 -11.23 1.42 -7.73
CA MET A 143 -12.33 0.52 -8.09
C MET A 143 -13.15 1.13 -9.21
N PHE A 144 -13.36 0.35 -10.26
CA PHE A 144 -14.11 0.75 -11.44
C PHE A 144 -15.39 -0.10 -11.54
N ALA A 145 -16.54 0.56 -11.66
CA ALA A 145 -17.80 -0.07 -12.01
C ALA A 145 -17.89 -0.31 -13.52
N ASP A 146 -18.84 -1.14 -13.94
CA ASP A 146 -19.09 -1.38 -15.36
C ASP A 146 -19.46 -0.06 -16.07
N GLY A 147 -18.73 0.26 -17.13
CA GLY A 147 -18.90 1.51 -17.88
C GLY A 147 -18.05 2.68 -17.40
N ASP A 148 -17.27 2.52 -16.31
CA ASP A 148 -16.34 3.55 -15.88
C ASP A 148 -15.24 3.81 -16.92
N LYS A 149 -14.85 5.08 -17.03
CA LYS A 149 -13.67 5.48 -17.81
C LYS A 149 -12.43 5.30 -16.94
N ALA A 150 -11.29 4.99 -17.56
CA ALA A 150 -10.01 4.80 -16.85
C ALA A 150 -9.56 5.99 -15.99
N CYS A 151 -10.02 7.22 -16.27
CA CYS A 151 -9.73 8.41 -15.46
C CYS A 151 -10.49 8.47 -14.13
N CYS A 152 -11.56 7.70 -14.01
CA CYS A 152 -12.72 8.10 -13.25
C CYS A 152 -13.27 6.90 -12.47
N PRO A 153 -12.54 6.42 -11.46
CA PRO A 153 -12.97 5.28 -10.67
C PRO A 153 -14.21 5.61 -9.84
N SER A 154 -15.16 4.69 -9.81
CA SER A 154 -16.35 4.73 -8.95
C SER A 154 -16.07 4.45 -7.48
N GLY A 155 -14.85 4.13 -7.08
CA GLY A 155 -14.52 3.96 -5.67
C GLY A 155 -13.05 3.65 -5.41
N TRP A 156 -12.75 3.34 -4.15
CA TRP A 156 -11.41 2.97 -3.71
C TRP A 156 -11.48 1.86 -2.67
N SER A 157 -10.48 0.98 -2.71
CA SER A 157 -10.24 -0.05 -1.70
C SER A 157 -8.89 0.21 -1.05
N VAL A 158 -8.86 0.15 0.28
CA VAL A 158 -7.66 0.35 1.11
C VAL A 158 -7.46 -0.90 1.94
N GLN A 159 -6.34 -1.58 1.72
CA GLN A 159 -5.87 -2.70 2.52
C GLN A 159 -4.68 -2.25 3.38
N VAL A 160 -4.80 -2.43 4.69
CA VAL A 160 -3.69 -2.20 5.61
C VAL A 160 -2.98 -3.52 5.85
N PHE A 161 -1.64 -3.52 5.78
CA PHE A 161 -0.78 -4.61 6.19
C PHE A 161 0.04 -4.18 7.40
N ARG A 162 0.32 -5.11 8.30
CA ARG A 162 1.16 -4.87 9.48
C ARG A 162 2.32 -5.84 9.47
N LEU A 163 3.52 -5.34 9.72
CA LEU A 163 4.70 -6.18 9.93
C LEU A 163 4.61 -6.82 11.31
N HIS A 164 4.52 -8.14 11.34
CA HIS A 164 4.50 -8.97 12.54
C HIS A 164 5.45 -10.16 12.33
N ASP A 165 6.35 -10.41 13.29
CA ASP A 165 7.38 -11.47 13.20
C ASP A 165 8.14 -11.54 11.86
N GLY A 166 8.46 -10.36 11.31
CA GLY A 166 9.21 -10.24 10.06
C GLY A 166 8.41 -10.60 8.80
N ARG A 167 7.08 -10.61 8.87
CA ARG A 167 6.18 -10.83 7.74
C ARG A 167 5.07 -9.78 7.71
N PHE A 168 4.63 -9.38 6.51
CA PHE A 168 3.46 -8.52 6.37
C PHE A 168 2.19 -9.36 6.43
N GLU A 169 1.34 -9.08 7.41
CA GLU A 169 0.05 -9.72 7.59
C GLU A 169 -1.08 -8.78 7.16
N PRO A 170 -2.08 -9.26 6.39
CA PRO A 170 -3.22 -8.45 6.01
C PRO A 170 -4.06 -8.12 7.25
N GLY A 171 -4.27 -6.83 7.47
CA GLY A 171 -5.18 -6.30 8.48
C GLY A 171 -6.53 -5.92 7.88
N GLN A 172 -7.08 -4.81 8.37
CA GLN A 172 -8.39 -4.34 7.94
C GLN A 172 -8.38 -3.88 6.48
N ARG A 173 -9.46 -4.21 5.77
CA ARG A 173 -9.79 -3.70 4.45
C ARG A 173 -10.96 -2.73 4.55
N PHE A 174 -10.85 -1.60 3.87
CA PHE A 174 -11.90 -0.61 3.74
C PHE A 174 -12.23 -0.45 2.27
N THR A 175 -13.50 -0.50 1.93
CA THR A 175 -13.98 -0.22 0.58
C THR A 175 -14.94 0.95 0.67
N ARG A 176 -14.79 1.92 -0.22
CA ARG A 176 -15.73 3.03 -0.36
C ARG A 176 -16.09 3.21 -1.83
N LEU A 177 -17.37 3.10 -2.15
CA LEU A 177 -17.90 3.47 -3.45
C LEU A 177 -18.37 4.93 -3.40
N ASN A 178 -18.17 5.66 -4.48
CA ASN A 178 -18.61 7.03 -4.66
C ASN A 178 -20.15 7.04 -4.64
N GLY A 179 -20.75 7.53 -3.56
CA GLY A 179 -22.21 7.56 -3.37
C GLY A 179 -22.72 6.89 -2.09
N GLU A 180 -21.87 6.14 -1.38
CA GLU A 180 -22.19 5.62 -0.05
C GLU A 180 -21.79 6.65 1.04
N THR A 181 -22.78 7.15 1.78
CA THR A 181 -22.65 7.98 3.00
C THR A 181 -22.98 7.17 4.23
#